data_AF-A0AA86P882-F1
#
_entry.id   AF-A0AA86P882-F1
#
_cell.length_a   1.000
_cell.length_b   1.000
_cell.length_c   1.000
_cell.angle_alpha   90.00
_cell.angle_beta   90.00
_cell.angle_gamma   90.00
#
_symmetry.space_group_name_H-M   'P 1'
#
loop_
_entity.id
_entity.type
_entity.pdbx_description
1 polymer ?
#
loop_
_entity_poly.entity_id
_entity_poly.type
_entity_poly.pdbx_seq_one_letter_code
_entity_poly.pdbx_strand_id
1 'polypeptide(L)'
;MLATKSNLELVFTKNTSGQIAGTIIDPLNNAYCLEETEISKVSSTIATRILQLLSYSRMGSRQIGEAKEIPNNEEFFNIAKHYAEIFHNIIHPENTSRFLGNLSFRCENGFPSFKQDNFIYVTRRNVDKRLIGKEGFVAIDANVTDCVCYYGEHKPSVDSPTLVQLYNYYVNVAYTIHSHVYIEGAPFTKHRIPCGALEEVDAVIEIISDKTTKNFAVNLLGHGSIVFANDLEYISKQKYITRQCPEVCCNAE
;
A
#
# COMPACT_ATOMS: atom_id res chain seq x y z
N MET A 1 -18.81 8.21 7.13
CA MET A 1 -17.67 7.84 7.99
C MET A 1 -16.46 7.31 7.19
N LEU A 2 -16.22 7.83 5.97
CA LEU A 2 -15.07 7.48 5.09
C LEU A 2 -14.13 8.69 4.85
N ALA A 3 -14.55 9.90 5.20
CA ALA A 3 -13.82 11.15 4.96
C ALA A 3 -12.63 11.37 5.92
N THR A 4 -12.61 10.68 7.07
CA THR A 4 -11.52 10.74 8.05
C THR A 4 -10.33 9.85 7.69
N LYS A 5 -10.51 8.86 6.79
CA LYS A 5 -9.61 7.72 6.58
C LYS A 5 -8.41 7.97 5.66
N SER A 6 -8.06 9.23 5.40
CA SER A 6 -7.00 9.61 4.43
C SER A 6 -6.25 10.87 4.84
N ASN A 7 -6.35 11.27 6.11
CA ASN A 7 -5.77 12.50 6.61
C ASN A 7 -4.56 12.22 7.51
N LEU A 8 -3.67 13.19 7.58
CA LEU A 8 -2.73 13.29 8.69
C LEU A 8 -3.55 13.71 9.93
N GLU A 9 -3.49 12.92 10.99
CA GLU A 9 -4.25 13.12 12.22
C GLU A 9 -3.36 13.68 13.32
N LEU A 10 -3.90 14.64 14.07
CA LEU A 10 -3.35 15.12 15.33
C LEU A 10 -4.33 14.76 16.44
N VAL A 11 -3.91 13.87 17.34
CA VAL A 11 -4.71 13.37 18.45
C VAL A 11 -4.17 13.95 19.74
N PHE A 12 -5.04 14.52 20.57
CA PHE A 12 -4.70 14.98 21.92
C PHE A 12 -5.22 14.00 22.96
N THR A 13 -4.33 13.52 23.82
CA THR A 13 -4.67 12.70 24.99
C THR A 13 -4.23 13.40 26.27
N LYS A 14 -4.68 12.90 27.43
CA LYS A 14 -4.09 13.26 28.72
C LYS A 14 -3.25 12.08 29.20
N ASN A 15 -1.98 12.31 29.50
CA ASN A 15 -1.14 11.27 30.09
C ASN A 15 -1.57 10.97 31.54
N THR A 16 -0.93 9.98 32.17
CA THR A 16 -1.21 9.57 33.56
C THR A 16 -1.00 10.70 34.58
N SER A 17 -0.20 11.71 34.24
CA SER A 17 0.08 12.90 35.05
C SER A 17 -0.88 14.06 34.76
N GLY A 18 -1.88 13.87 33.91
CA GLY A 18 -2.88 14.87 33.54
C GLY A 18 -2.40 15.92 32.53
N GLN A 19 -1.17 15.79 32.01
CA GLN A 19 -0.63 16.68 30.98
C GLN A 19 -1.24 16.34 29.63
N ILE A 20 -1.51 17.38 28.83
CA ILE A 20 -1.95 17.21 27.44
C ILE A 20 -0.77 16.71 26.62
N ALA A 21 -1.00 15.65 25.85
CA ALA A 21 -0.02 15.02 24.99
C ALA A 21 -0.56 14.93 23.56
N GLY A 22 0.29 15.19 22.57
CA GLY A 22 -0.03 15.19 21.15
C GLY A 22 0.59 13.99 20.42
N THR A 23 -0.21 13.36 19.56
CA THR A 23 0.19 12.25 18.71
C THR A 23 -0.11 12.60 17.26
N ILE A 24 0.88 12.48 16.37
CA ILE A 24 0.73 12.74 14.94
C ILE A 24 0.83 11.42 14.19
N ILE A 25 -0.25 11.02 13.52
CA ILE A 25 -0.36 9.74 12.82
C ILE A 25 -0.82 9.96 11.39
N ASP A 26 -0.21 9.26 10.42
CA ASP A 26 -0.66 9.30 9.02
C ASP A 26 -1.68 8.19 8.68
N PRO A 27 -2.31 8.21 7.48
CA PRO A 27 -3.32 7.22 7.10
C PRO A 27 -2.83 5.78 7.04
N LEU A 28 -1.51 5.58 7.07
CA LEU A 28 -0.88 4.28 7.15
C LEU A 28 -0.47 3.96 8.59
N ASN A 29 -1.03 4.61 9.61
CA ASN A 29 -0.72 4.38 11.03
C ASN A 29 0.77 4.54 11.39
N ASN A 30 1.52 5.38 10.67
CA ASN A 30 2.85 5.78 11.11
C ASN A 30 2.73 6.93 12.12
N ALA A 31 3.21 6.74 13.33
CA ALA A 31 3.28 7.79 14.35
C ALA A 31 4.61 8.56 14.23
N TYR A 32 4.53 9.84 13.90
CA TYR A 32 5.68 10.74 13.79
C TYR A 32 6.02 11.43 15.13
N CYS A 33 5.04 11.47 16.04
CA CYS A 33 5.25 11.65 17.47
C CYS A 33 4.15 10.88 18.20
N LEU A 34 4.45 10.38 19.41
CA LEU A 34 3.53 9.59 20.21
C LEU A 34 3.50 10.16 21.63
N GLU A 35 2.33 10.62 22.07
CA GLU A 35 2.10 11.18 23.39
C GLU A 35 3.13 12.27 23.80
N GLU A 36 3.53 13.10 22.85
CA GLU A 36 4.50 14.19 23.06
C GLU A 36 3.86 15.33 23.86
N THR A 37 4.49 15.75 24.95
CA THR A 37 3.96 16.79 25.84
C THR A 37 4.48 18.18 25.49
N GLU A 38 5.59 18.28 24.76
CA GLU A 38 6.12 19.53 24.25
C GLU A 38 5.37 19.98 22.98
N ILE A 39 4.46 20.94 23.15
CA ILE A 39 3.63 21.47 22.05
C ILE A 39 4.50 21.98 20.88
N SER A 40 5.65 22.58 21.15
CA SER A 40 6.59 23.04 20.11
C SER A 40 7.06 21.89 19.22
N LYS A 41 7.40 20.73 19.80
CA LYS A 41 7.79 19.52 19.06
C LYS A 41 6.63 18.98 18.23
N VAL A 42 5.43 18.92 18.79
CA VAL A 42 4.22 18.53 18.05
C VAL A 42 4.01 19.45 16.85
N SER A 43 4.09 20.77 17.05
CA SER A 43 3.95 21.77 15.97
C SER A 43 5.03 21.65 14.90
N SER A 44 6.30 21.44 15.27
CA SER A 44 7.36 21.25 14.27
C SER A 44 7.21 19.94 13.51
N THR A 45 6.78 18.86 14.17
CA THR A 45 6.58 17.55 13.56
C THR A 45 5.45 17.58 12.54
N ILE A 46 4.30 18.21 12.87
CA ILE A 46 3.18 18.31 11.92
C ILE A 46 3.56 19.17 10.71
N ALA A 47 4.25 20.29 10.92
CA ALA A 47 4.71 21.16 9.84
C ALA A 47 5.69 20.42 8.91
N THR A 48 6.68 19.72 9.49
CA THR A 48 7.66 18.92 8.74
C THR A 48 6.97 17.83 7.93
N ARG A 49 6.02 17.10 8.54
CA ARG A 49 5.30 16.04 7.83
C ARG A 49 4.40 16.59 6.73
N ILE A 50 3.75 17.74 6.91
CA ILE A 50 2.97 18.40 5.85
C ILE A 50 3.89 18.75 4.67
N LEU A 51 5.04 19.36 4.91
CA LEU A 51 6.00 19.70 3.85
C LEU A 51 6.47 18.46 3.09
N GLN A 52 6.77 17.37 3.81
CA GLN A 52 7.15 16.10 3.20
C GLN A 52 5.99 15.49 2.38
N LEU A 53 4.75 15.56 2.88
CA LEU A 53 3.58 15.05 2.15
C LEU A 53 3.33 15.83 0.85
N LEU A 54 3.59 17.14 0.86
CA LEU A 54 3.47 18.01 -0.32
C LEU A 54 4.60 17.81 -1.33
N SER A 55 5.75 17.26 -0.92
CA SER A 55 6.87 17.03 -1.84
C SER A 55 6.74 15.75 -2.65
N TYR A 56 5.88 14.81 -2.25
CA TYR A 56 5.70 13.54 -2.97
C TYR A 56 4.95 13.73 -4.29
N SER A 57 5.49 13.14 -5.34
CA SER A 57 4.97 13.18 -6.69
C SER A 57 3.75 12.25 -6.83
N ARG A 58 2.68 12.76 -7.42
CA ARG A 58 1.42 12.04 -7.65
C ARG A 58 1.10 11.97 -9.13
N MET A 59 0.56 10.84 -9.56
CA MET A 59 0.09 10.65 -10.93
C MET A 59 -1.43 10.59 -10.98
N GLY A 60 -2.01 11.36 -11.91
CA GLY A 60 -3.44 11.32 -12.19
C GLY A 60 -3.87 10.03 -12.90
N SER A 61 -5.17 9.76 -12.87
CA SER A 61 -5.79 8.67 -13.64
C SER A 61 -6.86 9.21 -14.58
N ARG A 62 -6.95 8.68 -15.80
CA ARG A 62 -7.93 9.09 -16.81
C ARG A 62 -8.62 7.87 -17.41
N GLN A 63 -9.95 7.92 -17.49
CA GLN A 63 -10.72 6.92 -18.24
C GLN A 63 -10.55 7.19 -19.74
N ILE A 64 -10.22 6.15 -20.51
CA ILE A 64 -9.94 6.28 -21.95
C ILE A 64 -10.83 5.40 -22.84
N GLY A 65 -11.80 4.68 -22.27
CA GLY A 65 -12.77 3.93 -23.04
C GLY A 65 -13.66 3.01 -22.22
N GLU A 66 -14.43 2.19 -22.95
CA GLU A 66 -15.32 1.17 -22.40
C GLU A 66 -14.57 0.05 -21.70
N ALA A 67 -15.25 -0.62 -20.78
CA ALA A 67 -14.67 -1.73 -20.02
C ALA A 67 -14.11 -2.82 -20.95
N LYS A 68 -12.88 -3.25 -20.66
CA LYS A 68 -12.25 -4.37 -21.37
C LYS A 68 -12.60 -5.69 -20.69
N GLU A 69 -12.64 -6.76 -21.49
CA GLU A 69 -12.73 -8.09 -20.93
C GLU A 69 -11.47 -8.40 -20.12
N ILE A 70 -11.67 -8.79 -18.87
CA ILE A 70 -10.59 -9.21 -17.97
C ILE A 70 -10.25 -10.69 -18.28
N PRO A 71 -8.99 -11.07 -18.52
CA PRO A 71 -8.62 -12.46 -18.75
C PRO A 71 -9.04 -13.35 -17.57
N ASN A 72 -9.43 -14.60 -17.87
CA ASN A 72 -9.65 -15.55 -16.79
C ASN A 72 -8.30 -15.99 -16.21
N ASN A 73 -8.14 -15.82 -14.91
CA ASN A 73 -6.92 -16.16 -14.18
C ASN A 73 -7.29 -16.76 -12.82
N GLU A 74 -8.02 -17.87 -12.85
CA GLU A 74 -8.66 -18.46 -11.68
C GLU A 74 -7.66 -18.81 -10.57
N GLU A 75 -6.48 -19.32 -10.94
CA GLU A 75 -5.42 -19.64 -9.98
C GLU A 75 -4.94 -18.38 -9.24
N PHE A 76 -4.65 -17.29 -9.95
CA PHE A 76 -4.28 -16.03 -9.33
C PHE A 76 -5.40 -15.46 -8.46
N PHE A 77 -6.65 -15.53 -8.91
CA PHE A 77 -7.80 -15.05 -8.14
C PHE A 77 -7.97 -15.84 -6.84
N ASN A 78 -7.75 -17.16 -6.87
CA ASN A 78 -7.82 -18.00 -5.67
C ASN A 78 -6.68 -17.69 -4.69
N ILE A 79 -5.45 -17.47 -5.19
CA ILE A 79 -4.31 -17.02 -4.37
C ILE A 79 -4.60 -15.65 -3.75
N ALA A 80 -5.14 -14.72 -4.52
CA ALA A 80 -5.51 -13.38 -4.03
C ALA A 80 -6.56 -13.44 -2.90
N LYS A 81 -7.60 -14.27 -3.06
CA LYS A 81 -8.61 -14.49 -2.01
C LYS A 81 -8.00 -15.12 -0.76
N HIS A 82 -7.15 -16.14 -0.95
CA HIS A 82 -6.45 -16.80 0.17
C HIS A 82 -5.61 -15.80 0.98
N TYR A 83 -4.81 -14.96 0.30
CA TYR A 83 -4.02 -13.95 0.98
C TYR A 83 -4.85 -12.81 1.58
N ALA A 84 -5.98 -12.43 0.98
CA ALA A 84 -6.90 -11.48 1.58
C ALA A 84 -7.38 -11.93 2.96
N GLU A 85 -7.71 -13.22 3.13
CA GLU A 85 -8.06 -13.80 4.43
C GLU A 85 -6.88 -13.82 5.42
N ILE A 86 -5.68 -14.20 4.95
CA ILE A 86 -4.46 -14.15 5.78
C ILE A 86 -4.22 -12.73 6.30
N PHE A 87 -4.26 -11.73 5.42
CA PHE A 87 -4.02 -10.35 5.79
C PHE A 87 -5.05 -9.84 6.79
N HIS A 88 -6.34 -10.15 6.56
CA HIS A 88 -7.41 -9.81 7.50
C HIS A 88 -7.14 -10.38 8.90
N ASN A 89 -6.75 -11.65 9.00
CA ASN A 89 -6.46 -12.31 10.27
C ASN A 89 -5.20 -11.77 10.96
N ILE A 90 -4.17 -11.39 10.19
CA ILE A 90 -2.94 -10.78 10.73
C ILE A 90 -3.23 -9.37 11.30
N ILE A 91 -4.13 -8.63 10.67
CA ILE A 91 -4.48 -7.25 11.05
C ILE A 91 -5.46 -7.22 12.23
N HIS A 92 -6.38 -8.19 12.30
CA HIS A 92 -7.38 -8.31 13.37
C HIS A 92 -7.17 -9.55 14.25
N PRO A 93 -6.10 -9.60 15.08
CA PRO A 93 -6.00 -10.64 16.08
C PRO A 93 -7.12 -10.50 17.12
N GLU A 94 -7.57 -11.60 17.73
CA GLU A 94 -8.74 -11.71 18.64
C GLU A 94 -8.71 -10.75 19.88
N ASN A 95 -7.64 -9.98 20.09
CA ASN A 95 -7.44 -9.12 21.26
C ASN A 95 -7.23 -7.65 20.86
N THR A 96 -8.31 -6.93 20.56
CA THR A 96 -8.32 -5.55 20.02
C THR A 96 -8.17 -4.43 21.07
N SER A 97 -7.67 -4.75 22.27
CA SER A 97 -7.75 -3.88 23.46
C SER A 97 -6.74 -2.73 23.54
N ARG A 98 -5.92 -2.45 22.52
CA ARG A 98 -5.00 -1.31 22.52
C ARG A 98 -5.03 -0.59 21.17
N PHE A 99 -5.67 0.58 21.13
CA PHE A 99 -5.66 1.56 20.03
C PHE A 99 -6.20 1.12 18.64
N LEU A 100 -6.21 -0.18 18.32
CA LEU A 100 -6.62 -0.71 17.02
C LEU A 100 -8.15 -0.66 16.79
N GLY A 101 -8.96 -0.63 17.86
CA GLY A 101 -10.42 -0.61 17.77
C GLY A 101 -11.02 0.60 17.04
N ASN A 102 -10.22 1.66 16.79
CA ASN A 102 -10.66 2.86 16.06
C ASN A 102 -9.66 3.34 14.99
N LEU A 103 -8.53 2.64 14.76
CA LEU A 103 -7.50 3.10 13.83
C LEU A 103 -7.72 2.51 12.43
N SER A 104 -8.04 3.41 11.50
CA SER A 104 -8.53 3.15 10.14
C SER A 104 -7.47 2.55 9.21
N PHE A 105 -7.26 1.23 9.28
CA PHE A 105 -6.47 0.55 8.27
C PHE A 105 -7.25 0.44 6.96
N ARG A 106 -6.94 1.30 5.99
CA ARG A 106 -7.78 1.52 4.80
C ARG A 106 -7.91 0.28 3.89
N CYS A 107 -6.94 -0.64 3.92
CA CYS A 107 -6.82 -1.72 2.94
C CYS A 107 -6.22 -2.99 3.55
N GLU A 108 -7.08 -3.79 4.15
CA GLU A 108 -6.70 -5.01 4.88
C GLU A 108 -6.53 -6.23 3.98
N ASN A 109 -7.04 -6.16 2.75
CA ASN A 109 -7.24 -7.33 1.91
C ASN A 109 -6.26 -7.39 0.70
N GLY A 110 -5.13 -6.68 0.79
CA GLY A 110 -4.10 -6.60 -0.27
C GLY A 110 -4.52 -5.79 -1.50
N PHE A 111 -3.70 -5.74 -2.55
CA PHE A 111 -4.05 -5.19 -3.87
C PHE A 111 -3.38 -6.03 -4.95
N PRO A 112 -4.06 -7.10 -5.40
CA PRO A 112 -3.55 -7.95 -6.45
C PRO A 112 -3.59 -7.23 -7.81
N SER A 113 -2.61 -7.52 -8.64
CA SER A 113 -2.61 -7.16 -10.06
C SER A 113 -1.86 -8.19 -10.88
N PHE A 114 -2.13 -8.21 -12.19
CA PHE A 114 -1.38 -9.02 -13.15
C PHE A 114 -1.25 -8.29 -14.48
N LYS A 115 -0.17 -8.58 -15.20
CA LYS A 115 0.11 -8.06 -16.54
C LYS A 115 -0.15 -9.14 -17.57
N GLN A 116 -0.91 -8.81 -18.61
CA GLN A 116 -1.13 -9.69 -19.75
C GLN A 116 -1.31 -8.86 -21.01
N ASP A 117 -0.63 -9.27 -22.08
CA ASP A 117 -0.56 -8.53 -23.34
C ASP A 117 -0.10 -7.07 -23.10
N ASN A 118 -0.87 -6.09 -23.57
CA ASN A 118 -0.61 -4.66 -23.42
C ASN A 118 -1.34 -4.04 -22.23
N PHE A 119 -1.86 -4.85 -21.31
CA PHE A 119 -2.67 -4.37 -20.20
C PHE A 119 -2.11 -4.80 -18.85
N ILE A 120 -2.30 -3.92 -17.87
CA ILE A 120 -2.12 -4.23 -16.46
C ILE A 120 -3.51 -4.26 -15.83
N TYR A 121 -3.88 -5.39 -15.27
CA TYR A 121 -5.16 -5.60 -14.60
C TYR A 121 -4.96 -5.41 -13.11
N VAL A 122 -5.59 -4.39 -12.55
CA VAL A 122 -5.49 -4.07 -11.11
C VAL A 122 -6.86 -4.12 -10.46
N THR A 123 -6.91 -4.39 -9.15
CA THR A 123 -8.19 -4.27 -8.43
C THR A 123 -8.77 -2.86 -8.50
N ARG A 124 -10.10 -2.80 -8.58
CA ARG A 124 -10.90 -1.59 -8.44
C ARG A 124 -10.69 -0.93 -7.08
N ARG A 125 -10.89 0.39 -7.00
CA ARG A 125 -10.99 1.08 -5.70
C ARG A 125 -12.25 0.63 -4.96
N ASN A 126 -12.15 0.58 -3.63
CA ASN A 126 -13.28 0.38 -2.71
C ASN A 126 -14.07 -0.93 -2.92
N VAL A 127 -13.40 -2.00 -3.35
CA VAL A 127 -14.01 -3.34 -3.39
C VAL A 127 -13.58 -4.16 -2.18
N ASP A 128 -14.47 -5.03 -1.71
CA ASP A 128 -14.09 -6.04 -0.72
C ASP A 128 -13.26 -7.12 -1.41
N LYS A 129 -11.95 -7.15 -1.08
CA LYS A 129 -11.04 -8.00 -1.83
C LYS A 129 -11.07 -9.48 -1.47
N ARG A 130 -11.80 -9.85 -0.40
CA ARG A 130 -12.05 -11.26 -0.03
C ARG A 130 -12.95 -11.95 -1.05
N LEU A 131 -13.76 -11.18 -1.77
CA LEU A 131 -14.73 -11.69 -2.75
C LEU A 131 -14.32 -11.37 -4.19
N ILE A 132 -13.09 -10.91 -4.47
CA ILE A 132 -12.75 -10.54 -5.85
C ILE A 132 -12.75 -11.75 -6.77
N GLY A 133 -13.62 -11.75 -7.77
CA GLY A 133 -13.42 -12.47 -9.02
C GLY A 133 -12.87 -11.56 -10.10
N LYS A 134 -13.08 -11.98 -11.35
CA LYS A 134 -12.74 -11.24 -12.57
C LYS A 134 -13.35 -9.83 -12.58
N GLU A 135 -14.56 -9.70 -12.04
CA GLU A 135 -15.30 -8.46 -11.84
C GLU A 135 -14.69 -7.53 -10.79
N GLY A 136 -13.68 -7.95 -10.03
CA GLY A 136 -12.96 -7.07 -9.10
C GLY A 136 -11.91 -6.18 -9.78
N PHE A 137 -11.63 -6.39 -11.07
CA PHE A 137 -10.49 -5.77 -11.76
C PHE A 137 -10.90 -4.68 -12.76
N VAL A 138 -9.91 -3.85 -13.12
CA VAL A 138 -9.93 -2.80 -14.14
C VAL A 138 -8.68 -2.97 -15.01
N ALA A 139 -8.84 -2.84 -16.33
CA ALA A 139 -7.71 -2.82 -17.25
C ALA A 139 -7.09 -1.42 -17.34
N ILE A 140 -5.77 -1.36 -17.25
CA ILE A 140 -4.93 -0.18 -17.48
C ILE A 140 -4.11 -0.41 -18.75
N ASP A 141 -3.98 0.59 -19.61
CA ASP A 141 -3.08 0.57 -20.75
C ASP A 141 -1.62 0.64 -20.28
N ALA A 142 -0.86 -0.44 -20.50
CA ALA A 142 0.52 -0.53 -20.05
C ALA A 142 1.48 0.39 -20.84
N ASN A 143 1.08 0.80 -22.05
CA ASN A 143 1.91 1.62 -22.94
C ASN A 143 1.85 3.12 -22.61
N VAL A 144 0.93 3.54 -21.73
CA VAL A 144 0.76 4.94 -21.34
C VAL A 144 1.24 5.11 -19.91
N THR A 145 2.33 5.86 -19.73
CA THR A 145 3.04 5.98 -18.44
C THR A 145 3.05 7.39 -17.85
N ASP A 146 2.56 8.39 -18.60
CA ASP A 146 2.43 9.78 -18.13
C ASP A 146 1.24 9.96 -17.18
N CYS A 147 0.25 9.08 -17.30
CA CYS A 147 -0.90 8.97 -16.41
C CYS A 147 -1.44 7.54 -16.38
N VAL A 148 -2.24 7.21 -15.36
CA VAL A 148 -2.93 5.91 -15.29
C VAL A 148 -4.15 5.94 -16.21
N CYS A 149 -3.98 5.47 -17.44
CA CYS A 149 -5.05 5.34 -18.43
C CYS A 149 -5.81 4.03 -18.26
N TYR A 150 -7.09 4.10 -17.90
CA TYR A 150 -7.90 2.91 -17.59
C TYR A 150 -9.20 2.81 -18.39
N TYR A 151 -9.76 1.61 -18.44
CA TYR A 151 -10.97 1.27 -19.18
C TYR A 151 -12.15 0.95 -18.25
N GLY A 152 -13.36 1.39 -18.62
CA GLY A 152 -14.59 1.21 -17.85
C GLY A 152 -14.82 2.28 -16.78
N GLU A 153 -15.95 2.19 -16.10
CA GLU A 153 -16.44 3.24 -15.19
C GLU A 153 -15.74 3.26 -13.81
N HIS A 154 -15.10 2.14 -13.44
CA HIS A 154 -14.50 1.99 -12.12
C HIS A 154 -13.04 2.43 -12.11
N LYS A 155 -12.69 3.29 -11.14
CA LYS A 155 -11.31 3.72 -10.96
C LYS A 155 -10.42 2.54 -10.50
N PRO A 156 -9.19 2.45 -11.03
CA PRO A 156 -8.20 1.46 -10.60
C PRO A 156 -7.63 1.83 -9.22
N SER A 157 -6.99 0.90 -8.50
CA SER A 157 -6.39 1.09 -7.17
C SER A 157 -5.60 2.42 -7.02
N VAL A 158 -5.49 2.92 -5.78
CA VAL A 158 -4.66 4.10 -5.49
C VAL A 158 -3.18 3.85 -5.83
N ASP A 159 -2.70 2.61 -5.71
CA ASP A 159 -1.30 2.22 -6.02
C ASP A 159 -1.00 2.02 -7.51
N SER A 160 -2.01 2.16 -8.37
CA SER A 160 -1.85 1.92 -9.82
C SER A 160 -0.71 2.72 -10.46
N PRO A 161 -0.44 3.99 -10.10
CA PRO A 161 0.73 4.71 -10.61
C PRO A 161 2.04 3.95 -10.40
N THR A 162 2.31 3.52 -9.17
CA THR A 162 3.52 2.80 -8.79
C THR A 162 3.58 1.44 -9.50
N LEU A 163 2.46 0.71 -9.53
CA LEU A 163 2.38 -0.59 -10.22
C LEU A 163 2.69 -0.48 -11.71
N VAL A 164 2.12 0.52 -12.42
CA VAL A 164 2.39 0.73 -13.85
C VAL A 164 3.87 0.96 -14.11
N GLN A 165 4.51 1.82 -13.31
CA GLN A 165 5.95 2.09 -13.45
C GLN A 165 6.80 0.85 -13.17
N LEU A 166 6.49 0.09 -12.12
CA LEU A 166 7.24 -1.11 -11.76
C LEU A 166 7.04 -2.26 -12.76
N TYR A 167 5.83 -2.48 -13.29
CA TYR A 167 5.59 -3.47 -14.36
C TYR A 167 6.28 -3.11 -15.68
N ASN A 168 6.58 -1.83 -15.91
CA ASN A 168 7.33 -1.37 -17.07
C ASN A 168 8.84 -1.42 -16.82
N TYR A 169 9.28 -1.26 -15.58
CA TYR A 169 10.68 -1.42 -15.19
C TYR A 169 11.11 -2.89 -15.18
N TYR A 170 10.36 -3.76 -14.50
CA TYR A 170 10.66 -5.20 -14.42
C TYR A 170 9.95 -5.96 -15.53
N VAL A 171 10.67 -6.22 -16.62
CA VAL A 171 10.05 -6.74 -17.86
C VAL A 171 9.57 -8.19 -17.76
N ASN A 172 10.08 -8.94 -16.78
CA ASN A 172 9.78 -10.36 -16.61
C ASN A 172 8.79 -10.65 -15.48
N VAL A 173 8.14 -9.64 -14.89
CA VAL A 173 7.12 -9.85 -13.86
C VAL A 173 5.73 -9.85 -14.49
N ALA A 174 4.88 -10.77 -14.02
CA ALA A 174 3.53 -10.95 -14.52
C ALA A 174 2.46 -10.73 -13.45
N TYR A 175 2.83 -10.80 -12.16
CA TYR A 175 1.91 -10.76 -11.04
C TYR A 175 2.46 -9.88 -9.92
N THR A 176 1.54 -9.27 -9.16
CA THR A 176 1.89 -8.54 -7.96
C THR A 176 0.83 -8.72 -6.88
N ILE A 177 1.28 -8.83 -5.63
CA ILE A 177 0.45 -8.60 -4.45
C ILE A 177 1.09 -7.49 -3.62
N HIS A 178 0.40 -6.36 -3.52
CA HIS A 178 0.67 -5.35 -2.50
C HIS A 178 -0.10 -5.70 -1.25
N SER A 179 0.51 -5.61 -0.08
CA SER A 179 -0.13 -5.83 1.20
C SER A 179 0.28 -4.73 2.17
N HIS A 180 -0.49 -4.53 3.24
CA HIS A 180 -0.09 -3.62 4.31
C HIS A 180 0.47 -4.35 5.53
N VAL A 181 0.85 -5.61 5.36
CA VAL A 181 1.60 -6.41 6.33
C VAL A 181 3.03 -6.56 5.81
N TYR A 182 3.95 -7.08 6.63
CA TYR A 182 5.33 -7.32 6.20
C TYR A 182 5.52 -8.76 5.76
N ILE A 183 6.58 -9.01 4.98
CA ILE A 183 7.03 -10.34 4.59
C ILE A 183 8.28 -10.67 5.39
N GLU A 184 8.28 -11.84 6.03
CA GLU A 184 9.42 -12.32 6.80
C GLU A 184 10.65 -12.46 5.91
N GLY A 185 11.76 -11.84 6.32
CA GLY A 185 13.04 -11.93 5.61
C GLY A 185 13.17 -11.05 4.35
N ALA A 186 12.12 -10.35 3.93
CA ALA A 186 12.21 -9.41 2.80
C ALA A 186 12.94 -8.11 3.21
N PRO A 187 13.77 -7.53 2.32
CA PRO A 187 14.46 -6.27 2.57
C PRO A 187 13.48 -5.10 2.70
N PHE A 188 13.85 -4.08 3.48
CA PHE A 188 13.05 -2.88 3.68
C PHE A 188 13.52 -1.71 2.81
N THR A 189 12.57 -0.90 2.34
CA THR A 189 12.87 0.45 1.85
C THR A 189 13.39 1.33 2.98
N LYS A 190 14.16 2.36 2.61
CA LYS A 190 14.78 3.26 3.59
C LYS A 190 13.84 4.31 4.16
N HIS A 191 12.81 4.68 3.39
CA HIS A 191 11.96 5.83 3.68
C HIS A 191 10.49 5.45 3.75
N ARG A 192 9.75 6.15 4.62
CA ARG A 192 8.30 6.05 4.78
C ARG A 192 7.59 6.87 3.72
N ILE A 193 7.26 6.20 2.63
CA ILE A 193 6.63 6.79 1.45
C ILE A 193 5.14 6.48 1.47
N PRO A 194 4.26 7.48 1.27
CA PRO A 194 2.83 7.24 1.28
C PRO A 194 2.38 6.48 0.02
N CYS A 195 1.43 5.56 0.20
CA CYS A 195 0.69 4.83 -0.84
C CYS A 195 0.41 5.67 -2.10
N GLY A 196 0.81 5.14 -3.27
CA GLY A 196 0.64 5.77 -4.59
C GLY A 196 1.52 6.99 -4.88
N ALA A 197 2.62 7.22 -4.15
CA ALA A 197 3.63 8.22 -4.49
C ALA A 197 4.68 7.60 -5.41
N LEU A 198 5.14 8.35 -6.42
CA LEU A 198 6.07 7.82 -7.43
C LEU A 198 7.46 7.51 -6.86
N GLU A 199 7.84 8.17 -5.76
CA GLU A 199 9.10 7.92 -5.05
C GLU A 199 9.18 6.47 -4.51
N GLU A 200 8.04 5.78 -4.35
CA GLU A 200 8.02 4.36 -3.98
C GLU A 200 8.64 3.48 -5.08
N VAL A 201 8.51 3.90 -6.34
CA VAL A 201 9.14 3.21 -7.49
C VAL A 201 10.65 3.22 -7.32
N ASP A 202 11.23 4.40 -7.06
CA ASP A 202 12.67 4.57 -6.90
C ASP A 202 13.19 3.78 -5.70
N ALA A 203 12.46 3.80 -4.59
CA ALA A 203 12.81 3.06 -3.38
C ALA A 203 12.83 1.53 -3.59
N VAL A 204 11.91 0.99 -4.41
CA VAL A 204 11.89 -0.43 -4.76
C VAL A 204 13.05 -0.77 -5.72
N ILE A 205 13.30 0.08 -6.73
CA ILE A 205 14.40 -0.09 -7.69
C ILE A 205 15.78 0.00 -7.01
N GLU A 206 15.92 0.83 -5.97
CA GLU A 206 17.17 0.92 -5.21
C GLU A 206 17.54 -0.43 -4.56
N ILE A 207 16.54 -1.19 -4.11
CA ILE A 207 16.73 -2.51 -3.51
C ILE A 207 16.94 -3.57 -4.61
N ILE A 208 16.08 -3.56 -5.62
CA ILE A 208 16.06 -4.55 -6.71
C ILE A 208 16.35 -3.84 -8.04
N SER A 209 17.63 -3.58 -8.32
CA SER A 209 17.99 -2.75 -9.48
C SER A 209 17.89 -3.48 -10.83
N ASP A 210 17.98 -4.81 -10.85
CA ASP A 210 17.96 -5.59 -12.09
C ASP A 210 16.55 -5.69 -12.68
N LYS A 211 16.35 -5.05 -13.83
CA LYS A 211 15.12 -5.05 -14.65
C LYS A 211 14.68 -6.44 -15.10
N THR A 212 15.60 -7.39 -15.16
CA THR A 212 15.32 -8.77 -15.59
C THR A 212 14.89 -9.68 -14.46
N THR A 213 14.89 -9.19 -13.21
CA THR A 213 14.41 -9.92 -12.05
C THR A 213 12.98 -10.41 -12.28
N LYS A 214 12.77 -11.71 -12.02
CA LYS A 214 11.48 -12.37 -12.24
C LYS A 214 10.61 -12.37 -10.99
N ASN A 215 11.23 -12.61 -9.84
CA ASN A 215 10.55 -12.86 -8.57
C ASN A 215 11.29 -12.13 -7.45
N PHE A 216 10.60 -11.29 -6.69
CA PHE A 216 11.15 -10.63 -5.51
C PHE A 216 10.03 -10.13 -4.58
N ALA A 217 10.41 -9.90 -3.33
CA ALA A 217 9.55 -9.28 -2.32
C ALA A 217 10.31 -8.15 -1.64
N VAL A 218 9.61 -7.05 -1.35
CA VAL A 218 10.15 -5.88 -0.66
C VAL A 218 9.16 -5.44 0.41
N ASN A 219 9.66 -5.14 1.61
CA ASN A 219 8.92 -4.44 2.63
C ASN A 219 9.03 -2.93 2.42
N LEU A 220 7.89 -2.27 2.32
CA LEU A 220 7.74 -0.82 2.21
C LEU A 220 7.64 -0.27 3.64
N LEU A 221 8.72 0.34 4.13
CA LEU A 221 8.82 0.83 5.52
C LEU A 221 7.63 1.74 5.88
N GLY A 222 6.93 1.40 6.96
CA GLY A 222 5.75 2.11 7.44
C GLY A 222 4.49 1.94 6.58
N HIS A 223 4.53 1.13 5.53
CA HIS A 223 3.42 0.98 4.58
C HIS A 223 2.95 -0.48 4.52
N GLY A 224 3.86 -1.43 4.29
CA GLY A 224 3.51 -2.83 4.09
C GLY A 224 4.54 -3.58 3.28
N SER A 225 4.10 -4.36 2.30
CA SER A 225 4.98 -5.12 1.43
C SER A 225 4.45 -5.18 0.00
N ILE A 226 5.34 -5.43 -0.94
CA ILE A 226 5.02 -5.70 -2.33
C ILE A 226 5.78 -6.93 -2.80
N VAL A 227 5.07 -7.85 -3.45
CA VAL A 227 5.62 -9.06 -4.06
C VAL A 227 5.43 -8.94 -5.54
N PHE A 228 6.50 -9.05 -6.33
CA PHE A 228 6.43 -9.21 -7.77
C PHE A 228 6.86 -10.62 -8.14
N ALA A 229 6.17 -11.23 -9.09
CA ALA A 229 6.50 -12.55 -9.56
C ALA A 229 6.17 -12.75 -11.04
N ASN A 230 6.94 -13.62 -11.68
CA ASN A 230 6.61 -14.19 -12.98
C ASN A 230 5.73 -15.44 -12.84
N ASP A 231 5.74 -16.08 -11.68
CA ASP A 231 5.01 -17.31 -11.39
C ASP A 231 4.25 -17.23 -10.06
N LEU A 232 3.14 -17.96 -10.00
CA LEU A 232 2.24 -17.98 -8.85
C LEU A 232 2.79 -18.80 -7.67
N GLU A 233 3.73 -19.71 -7.95
CA GLU A 233 4.40 -20.52 -6.94
C GLU A 233 5.21 -19.64 -5.97
N TYR A 234 5.94 -18.65 -6.50
CA TYR A 234 6.69 -17.70 -5.67
C TYR A 234 5.76 -16.91 -4.75
N ILE A 235 4.63 -16.40 -5.26
CA ILE A 235 3.65 -15.66 -4.46
C ILE A 235 3.11 -16.53 -3.33
N SER A 236 2.79 -17.79 -3.62
CA SER A 236 2.17 -18.73 -2.66
C SER A 236 3.09 -19.17 -1.53
N LYS A 237 4.40 -18.93 -1.65
CA LYS A 237 5.41 -19.27 -0.63
C LYS A 237 5.71 -18.12 0.33
N GLN A 238 5.14 -16.94 0.11
CA GLN A 238 5.43 -15.78 0.94
C GLN A 238 4.81 -15.94 2.33
N LYS A 239 5.64 -15.72 3.35
CA LYS A 239 5.22 -15.72 4.75
C LYS A 239 5.06 -14.29 5.25
N TYR A 240 3.82 -13.93 5.55
CA TYR A 240 3.47 -12.60 6.03
C TYR A 240 3.45 -12.54 7.55
N ILE A 241 3.88 -11.40 8.08
CA ILE A 241 3.97 -11.10 9.51
C ILE A 241 3.29 -9.77 9.80
N THR A 242 2.81 -9.63 11.04
CA THR A 242 2.11 -8.41 11.45
C THR A 242 3.01 -7.18 11.40
N ARG A 243 2.40 -6.05 11.05
CA ARG A 243 3.03 -4.73 11.14
C ARG A 243 2.63 -4.08 12.46
N GLN A 244 3.60 -3.57 13.21
CA GLN A 244 3.28 -2.77 14.39
C GLN A 244 2.39 -1.58 14.01
N CYS A 245 1.28 -1.41 14.73
CA CYS A 245 0.33 -0.32 14.49
C CYS A 245 -0.07 0.33 15.82
N PRO A 246 0.19 1.64 16.04
CA PRO A 246 0.95 2.51 15.15
C PRO A 246 2.43 2.10 15.07
N GLU A 247 3.04 2.30 13.90
CA GLU A 247 4.49 2.14 13.74
C GLU A 247 5.16 3.46 14.16
N VAL A 248 5.99 3.43 15.20
CA VAL A 248 6.66 4.63 15.69
C VAL A 248 7.83 4.97 14.79
N CYS A 249 7.77 6.15 14.18
CA CYS A 249 8.90 6.73 13.48
C CYS A 249 9.88 7.22 14.54
N CYS A 250 10.90 6.43 14.86
CA CYS A 250 12.05 6.97 15.57
C CYS A 250 12.57 8.15 14.73
N ASN A 251 12.61 9.35 15.31
CA ASN A 251 13.40 10.42 14.73
C ASN A 251 14.81 9.85 14.57
N ALA A 252 15.28 9.71 13.34
CA ALA A 252 16.70 9.60 13.13
C ALA A 252 17.27 10.94 13.62
N GLU A 253 17.84 10.92 14.82
CA GLU A 253 18.76 11.96 15.27
C GLU A 253 19.94 12.08 14.30
#